data_AF-A0A961VG98-F1
#
_entry.id   AF-A0A961VG98-F1
#
_cell.length_a   1.000
_cell.length_b   1.000
_cell.length_c   1.000
_cell.angle_alpha   90.00
_cell.angle_beta   90.00
_cell.angle_gamma   90.00
#
_symmetry.space_group_name_H-M   'P 1'
#
loop_
_entity.id
_entity.type
_entity.pdbx_description
1 polymer ?
#
loop_
_entity_poly.entity_id
_entity_poly.type
_entity_poly.pdbx_seq_one_letter_code
_entity_poly.pdbx_strand_id
1 'polypeptide(L)'
;MRAGPGALETSCNDTRYTGQADGHYESFFIRANHPARPLAFWIRYTIFSPSGAPENAVGELWAILFRGEGNRHVAAKSETPLSNCAFSAHGLSARIGAAELSDGSATGAITQGSARISWDLRFGGGGPPLFLLPRNLYEKRFPAAKSLVSRPLARFDGKIVAGDDEIDIEGWTGSQNHNWGRRHTDLYAWGQVAGFDDHPDTFLEVA
;
A
#
# COMPACT_ATOMS: atom_id res chain seq x y z
N MET A 1 -25.17 12.90 8.70
CA MET A 1 -24.35 13.61 9.71
C MET A 1 -23.07 14.00 8.99
N ARG A 2 -22.77 15.29 8.77
CA ARG A 2 -21.51 15.68 8.11
C ARG A 2 -20.39 15.42 9.11
N ALA A 3 -19.40 14.64 8.72
CA ALA A 3 -18.22 14.45 9.54
C ALA A 3 -17.54 15.82 9.75
N GLY A 4 -17.10 16.11 10.98
CA GLY A 4 -16.41 17.36 11.28
C GLY A 4 -15.12 17.52 10.46
N PRO A 5 -14.57 18.74 10.33
CA PRO A 5 -13.23 18.92 9.77
C PRO A 5 -12.24 18.04 10.55
N GLY A 6 -11.50 17.17 9.86
CA GLY A 6 -10.54 16.22 10.47
C GLY A 6 -10.94 14.75 10.42
N ALA A 7 -12.22 14.42 10.21
CA ALA A 7 -12.66 13.02 10.25
C ALA A 7 -12.10 12.14 9.12
N LEU A 8 -11.83 12.75 7.96
CA LEU A 8 -11.24 12.03 6.82
C LEU A 8 -9.74 11.80 7.04
N GLU A 9 -9.07 12.76 7.66
CA GLU A 9 -7.67 12.65 8.09
C GLU A 9 -7.49 11.53 9.13
N THR A 10 -8.39 11.44 10.12
CA THR A 10 -8.33 10.38 11.15
C THR A 10 -8.71 9.00 10.62
N SER A 11 -9.62 8.93 9.63
CA SER A 11 -10.09 7.66 9.06
C SER A 11 -9.37 7.25 7.78
N CYS A 12 -8.30 7.95 7.36
CA CYS A 12 -7.65 7.70 6.08
C CYS A 12 -7.10 6.27 5.94
N ASN A 13 -6.86 5.59 7.06
CA ASN A 13 -6.40 4.19 7.12
C ASN A 13 -7.47 3.20 7.62
N ASP A 14 -8.71 3.63 7.80
CA ASP A 14 -9.79 2.73 8.22
C ASP A 14 -10.16 1.79 7.08
N THR A 15 -10.30 0.50 7.38
CA THR A 15 -10.78 -0.49 6.41
C THR A 15 -12.23 -0.20 6.02
N ARG A 16 -12.49 -0.20 4.72
CA ARG A 16 -13.80 0.10 4.11
C ARG A 16 -14.58 -1.17 3.77
N TYR A 17 -13.91 -2.31 3.68
CA TYR A 17 -14.55 -3.60 3.52
C TYR A 17 -15.32 -3.99 4.79
N THR A 18 -16.60 -4.33 4.61
CA THR A 18 -17.48 -4.78 5.70
C THR A 18 -18.24 -6.05 5.31
N GLY A 19 -17.78 -6.79 4.28
CA GLY A 19 -18.50 -7.95 3.75
C GLY A 19 -19.53 -7.64 2.66
N GLN A 20 -19.35 -6.55 1.90
CA GLN A 20 -20.30 -6.16 0.86
C GLN A 20 -20.39 -7.22 -0.26
N ALA A 21 -21.61 -7.58 -0.69
CA ALA A 21 -21.84 -8.58 -1.76
C ALA A 21 -21.58 -8.05 -3.18
N ASP A 22 -21.56 -6.73 -3.36
CA ASP A 22 -21.46 -6.07 -4.68
C ASP A 22 -20.04 -6.11 -5.29
N GLY A 23 -19.09 -6.76 -4.60
CA GLY A 23 -17.68 -6.77 -4.91
C GLY A 23 -16.93 -5.63 -4.20
N HIS A 24 -15.69 -5.91 -3.82
CA HIS A 24 -14.82 -4.95 -3.15
C HIS A 24 -13.36 -5.22 -3.47
N TYR A 25 -12.60 -4.15 -3.64
CA TYR A 25 -11.16 -4.16 -3.77
C TYR A 25 -10.62 -3.05 -2.89
N GLU A 26 -9.70 -3.37 -2.00
CA GLU A 26 -9.11 -2.41 -1.08
C GLU A 26 -7.67 -2.77 -0.80
N SER A 27 -6.78 -1.79 -0.76
CA SER A 27 -5.36 -2.03 -0.62
C SER A 27 -4.69 -0.98 0.26
N PHE A 28 -3.90 -1.48 1.20
CA PHE A 28 -2.92 -0.72 1.97
C PHE A 28 -1.54 -1.05 1.41
N PHE A 29 -0.74 -0.05 1.10
CA PHE A 29 0.58 -0.30 0.53
C PHE A 29 1.60 0.76 0.92
N ILE A 30 2.84 0.30 0.93
CA ILE A 30 4.03 1.11 1.15
C ILE A 30 4.97 0.98 -0.04
N ARG A 31 5.72 2.03 -0.29
CA ARG A 31 6.81 2.06 -1.27
C ARG A 31 7.82 3.10 -0.87
N ALA A 32 9.06 2.88 -1.28
CA ALA A 32 10.12 3.87 -1.16
C ALA A 32 11.17 3.67 -2.24
N ASN A 33 11.94 4.73 -2.47
CA ASN A 33 13.01 4.78 -3.46
C ASN A 33 14.35 5.00 -2.73
N HIS A 34 15.38 4.34 -3.21
CA HIS A 34 16.74 4.60 -2.79
C HIS A 34 17.13 6.05 -3.17
N PRO A 35 17.83 6.80 -2.31
CA PRO A 35 18.08 8.23 -2.52
C PRO A 35 18.89 8.57 -3.79
N ALA A 36 19.75 7.65 -4.26
CA ALA A 36 20.66 7.92 -5.38
C ALA A 36 20.75 6.80 -6.44
N ARG A 37 19.98 5.71 -6.30
CA ARG A 37 20.10 4.53 -7.16
C ARG A 37 18.74 4.20 -7.76
N PRO A 38 18.68 3.62 -8.97
CA PRO A 38 17.43 3.11 -9.54
C PRO A 38 17.01 1.82 -8.83
N LEU A 39 16.71 1.93 -7.54
CA LEU A 39 16.35 0.85 -6.64
C LEU A 39 15.15 1.31 -5.82
N ALA A 40 14.10 0.49 -5.76
CA ALA A 40 12.87 0.83 -5.05
C ALA A 40 12.17 -0.45 -4.56
N PHE A 41 11.25 -0.31 -3.61
CA PHE A 41 10.32 -1.39 -3.25
C PHE A 41 8.88 -0.94 -3.31
N TRP A 42 7.97 -1.90 -3.46
CA TRP A 42 6.54 -1.72 -3.29
C TRP A 42 5.93 -2.99 -2.68
N ILE A 43 5.20 -2.82 -1.58
CA ILE A 43 4.58 -3.92 -0.83
C ILE A 43 3.12 -3.56 -0.58
N ARG A 44 2.21 -4.47 -0.93
CA ARG A 44 0.76 -4.22 -0.90
C ARG A 44 -0.01 -5.36 -0.24
N TYR A 45 -0.91 -4.98 0.65
CA TYR A 45 -1.85 -5.82 1.38
C TYR A 45 -3.26 -5.49 0.90
N THR A 46 -3.91 -6.44 0.24
CA THR A 46 -5.15 -6.21 -0.47
C THR A 46 -6.26 -7.10 0.07
N ILE A 47 -7.46 -6.54 0.25
CA ILE A 47 -8.72 -7.29 0.32
C ILE A 47 -9.30 -7.33 -1.09
N PHE A 48 -9.53 -8.53 -1.62
CA PHE A 48 -10.28 -8.73 -2.85
C PHE A 48 -11.50 -9.61 -2.56
N SER A 49 -12.69 -9.06 -2.78
CA SER A 49 -13.97 -9.75 -2.59
C SER A 49 -14.74 -9.74 -3.92
N PRO A 50 -14.97 -10.90 -4.55
CA PRO A 50 -15.71 -10.99 -5.81
C PRO A 50 -17.17 -10.52 -5.66
N SER A 51 -17.70 -9.92 -6.72
CA SER A 51 -19.13 -9.57 -6.79
C SER A 51 -19.98 -10.84 -6.81
N GLY A 52 -21.01 -10.88 -5.97
CA GLY A 52 -21.94 -12.01 -5.85
C GLY A 52 -21.41 -13.23 -5.11
N ALA A 53 -20.14 -13.24 -4.69
CA ALA A 53 -19.52 -14.36 -3.99
C ALA A 53 -18.51 -13.89 -2.91
N PRO A 54 -18.94 -13.10 -1.91
CA PRO A 54 -18.06 -12.58 -0.87
C PRO A 54 -17.41 -13.66 0.00
N GLU A 55 -17.95 -14.88 0.02
CA GLU A 55 -17.34 -16.06 0.65
C GLU A 55 -16.03 -16.49 -0.01
N ASN A 56 -15.82 -16.11 -1.28
CA ASN A 56 -14.59 -16.35 -2.02
C ASN A 56 -13.59 -15.19 -1.90
N ALA A 57 -13.79 -14.29 -0.92
CA ALA A 57 -12.86 -13.19 -0.70
C ALA A 57 -11.48 -13.70 -0.24
N VAL A 58 -10.44 -13.02 -0.72
CA VAL A 58 -9.04 -13.33 -0.43
C VAL A 58 -8.29 -12.08 0.02
N GLY A 59 -7.28 -12.30 0.85
CA GLY A 59 -6.17 -11.37 1.02
C GLY A 59 -5.13 -11.62 -0.07
N GLU A 60 -4.80 -10.60 -0.87
CA GLU A 60 -3.65 -10.66 -1.76
C GLU A 60 -2.47 -9.89 -1.17
N LEU A 61 -1.34 -10.56 -1.05
CA LEU A 61 -0.08 -9.97 -0.62
C LEU A 61 0.85 -9.90 -1.82
N TRP A 62 1.39 -8.71 -2.08
CA TRP A 62 2.33 -8.44 -3.15
C TRP A 62 3.59 -7.79 -2.58
N ALA A 63 4.75 -8.18 -3.10
CA ALA A 63 6.00 -7.49 -2.84
C ALA A 63 6.85 -7.47 -4.11
N ILE A 64 7.40 -6.30 -4.42
CA ILE A 64 8.28 -6.09 -5.57
C ILE A 64 9.50 -5.32 -5.10
N LEU A 65 10.69 -5.83 -5.43
CA LEU A 65 11.94 -5.09 -5.41
C LEU A 65 12.30 -4.71 -6.85
N PHE A 66 12.34 -3.42 -7.13
CA PHE A 66 12.72 -2.89 -8.43
C PHE A 66 14.22 -2.60 -8.44
N ARG A 67 15.00 -3.32 -9.24
CA ARG A 67 16.40 -2.96 -9.55
C ARG A 67 16.54 -2.57 -11.01
N GLY A 68 16.59 -1.27 -11.28
CA GLY A 68 16.84 -0.73 -12.61
C GLY A 68 18.25 -1.03 -13.12
N GLU A 69 19.25 -1.16 -12.21
CA GLU A 69 20.58 -1.62 -12.62
C GLU A 69 20.52 -3.07 -13.11
N GLY A 70 20.78 -3.27 -14.41
CA GLY A 70 20.70 -4.58 -15.04
C GLY A 70 19.29 -5.15 -15.20
N ASN A 71 18.23 -4.35 -14.93
CA ASN A 71 16.83 -4.74 -15.12
C ASN A 71 16.44 -6.04 -14.36
N ARG A 72 16.87 -6.17 -13.10
CA ARG A 72 16.70 -7.39 -12.28
C ARG A 72 15.64 -7.19 -11.20
N HIS A 73 14.38 -7.14 -11.60
CA HIS A 73 13.26 -7.03 -10.66
C HIS A 73 12.94 -8.39 -10.02
N VAL A 74 12.56 -8.37 -8.74
CA VAL A 74 11.99 -9.54 -8.05
C VAL A 74 10.57 -9.18 -7.65
N ALA A 75 9.61 -9.98 -8.10
CA ALA A 75 8.20 -9.81 -7.78
C ALA A 75 7.63 -11.13 -7.29
N ALA A 76 6.81 -11.06 -6.24
CA ALA A 76 6.08 -12.22 -5.74
C ALA A 76 4.68 -11.82 -5.27
N LYS A 77 3.74 -12.74 -5.45
CA LYS A 77 2.36 -12.66 -4.98
C LYS A 77 2.02 -13.91 -4.18
N SER A 78 1.24 -13.75 -3.11
CA SER A 78 0.50 -14.84 -2.49
C SER A 78 -0.95 -14.44 -2.24
N GLU A 79 -1.84 -15.42 -2.28
CA GLU A 79 -3.25 -15.27 -1.94
C GLU A 79 -3.56 -16.13 -0.72
N THR A 80 -4.40 -15.61 0.18
CA THR A 80 -4.82 -16.30 1.39
C THR A 80 -6.32 -16.10 1.56
N PRO A 81 -7.12 -17.11 1.92
CA PRO A 81 -8.54 -16.90 2.21
C PRO A 81 -8.74 -15.76 3.20
N LEU A 82 -9.71 -14.87 2.96
CA LEU A 82 -9.89 -13.68 3.81
C LEU A 82 -10.18 -14.05 5.27
N SER A 83 -10.78 -15.22 5.50
CA SER A 83 -11.00 -15.81 6.83
C SER A 83 -9.70 -16.04 7.64
N ASN A 84 -8.55 -16.15 6.97
CA ASN A 84 -7.23 -16.28 7.58
C ASN A 84 -6.45 -14.95 7.61
N CYS A 85 -7.08 -13.85 7.21
CA CYS A 85 -6.53 -12.50 7.26
C CYS A 85 -7.17 -11.70 8.39
N ALA A 86 -6.55 -10.59 8.77
CA ALA A 86 -7.14 -9.64 9.72
C ALA A 86 -6.88 -8.21 9.23
N PHE A 87 -7.93 -7.39 9.22
CA PHE A 87 -7.84 -5.98 8.89
C PHE A 87 -8.61 -5.20 9.96
N SER A 88 -7.97 -4.19 10.55
CA SER A 88 -8.63 -3.36 11.55
C SER A 88 -9.68 -2.47 10.91
N ALA A 89 -10.84 -2.36 11.54
CA ALA A 89 -11.86 -1.39 11.15
C ALA A 89 -11.38 0.05 11.36
N HIS A 90 -10.42 0.27 12.26
CA HIS A 90 -9.90 1.60 12.61
C HIS A 90 -8.37 1.62 12.60
N GLY A 91 -7.81 2.60 11.88
CA GLY A 91 -6.37 2.76 11.73
C GLY A 91 -5.69 1.64 10.93
N LEU A 92 -4.40 1.82 10.65
CA LEU A 92 -3.63 0.87 9.86
C LEU A 92 -3.25 -0.36 10.69
N SER A 93 -3.88 -1.48 10.40
CA SER A 93 -3.43 -2.81 10.80
C SER A 93 -3.99 -3.84 9.83
N ALA A 94 -3.10 -4.49 9.09
CA ALA A 94 -3.41 -5.49 8.08
C ALA A 94 -2.49 -6.70 8.28
N ARG A 95 -3.07 -7.90 8.30
CA ARG A 95 -2.36 -9.17 8.40
C ARG A 95 -2.87 -10.13 7.33
N ILE A 96 -1.97 -10.64 6.49
CA ILE A 96 -2.24 -11.69 5.49
C ILE A 96 -1.27 -12.84 5.77
N GLY A 97 -1.80 -13.95 6.27
CA GLY A 97 -0.95 -15.04 6.79
C GLY A 97 -0.08 -14.55 7.96
N ALA A 98 1.24 -14.65 7.80
CA ALA A 98 2.24 -14.18 8.76
C ALA A 98 2.80 -12.78 8.44
N ALA A 99 2.40 -12.17 7.33
CA ALA A 99 2.83 -10.83 6.99
C ALA A 99 1.94 -9.80 7.66
N GLU A 100 2.54 -8.75 8.20
CA GLU A 100 1.88 -7.68 8.95
C GLU A 100 2.27 -6.31 8.42
N LEU A 101 1.31 -5.40 8.37
CA LEU A 101 1.50 -3.97 8.12
C LEU A 101 0.71 -3.22 9.18
N SER A 102 1.39 -2.37 9.94
CA SER A 102 0.78 -1.52 10.96
C SER A 102 1.34 -0.10 10.88
N ASP A 103 0.85 0.83 11.69
CA ASP A 103 1.42 2.18 11.73
C ASP A 103 2.89 2.15 12.17
N GLY A 104 3.78 2.36 11.22
CA GLY A 104 5.23 2.46 11.42
C GLY A 104 6.01 1.16 11.32
N SER A 105 5.38 0.05 10.97
CA SER A 105 6.09 -1.22 10.72
C SER A 105 5.46 -2.07 9.63
N ALA A 106 6.30 -2.83 8.92
CA ALA A 106 5.86 -3.87 8.00
C ALA A 106 6.83 -5.04 8.06
N THR A 107 6.29 -6.25 8.23
CA THR A 107 7.06 -7.50 8.21
C THR A 107 6.36 -8.52 7.35
N GLY A 108 7.13 -9.43 6.74
CA GLY A 108 6.53 -10.51 5.97
C GLY A 108 7.48 -11.17 5.00
N ALA A 109 6.96 -12.20 4.34
CA ALA A 109 7.67 -12.91 3.30
C ALA A 109 6.69 -13.54 2.31
N ILE A 110 7.11 -13.64 1.05
CA ILE A 110 6.42 -14.36 -0.01
C ILE A 110 7.42 -15.30 -0.66
N THR A 111 6.99 -16.54 -0.88
CA THR A 111 7.70 -17.50 -1.75
C THR A 111 6.72 -17.92 -2.84
N GLN A 112 7.07 -17.66 -4.10
CA GLN A 112 6.27 -17.99 -5.28
C GLN A 112 7.18 -18.58 -6.35
N GLY A 113 7.12 -19.91 -6.52
CA GLY A 113 8.07 -20.62 -7.38
C GLY A 113 9.51 -20.40 -6.90
N SER A 114 10.37 -19.88 -7.78
CA SER A 114 11.75 -19.50 -7.44
C SER A 114 11.88 -18.10 -6.85
N ALA A 115 10.84 -17.27 -6.90
CA ALA A 115 10.88 -15.93 -6.33
C ALA A 115 10.69 -16.00 -4.82
N ARG A 116 11.65 -15.47 -4.07
CA ARG A 116 11.59 -15.32 -2.62
C ARG A 116 11.85 -13.87 -2.27
N ILE A 117 10.96 -13.26 -1.52
CA ILE A 117 11.13 -11.90 -1.02
C ILE A 117 10.63 -11.81 0.42
N SER A 118 11.41 -11.19 1.31
CA SER A 118 11.00 -10.91 2.69
C SER A 118 11.41 -9.50 3.09
N TRP A 119 10.67 -8.93 4.03
CA TRP A 119 10.89 -7.58 4.51
C TRP A 119 10.73 -7.52 6.03
N ASP A 120 11.54 -6.67 6.63
CA ASP A 120 11.39 -6.18 8.00
C ASP A 120 11.71 -4.69 7.96
N LEU A 121 10.67 -3.87 8.01
CA LEU A 121 10.72 -2.44 7.77
C LEU A 121 10.08 -1.69 8.92
N ARG A 122 10.68 -0.55 9.23
CA ARG A 122 10.09 0.49 10.06
C ARG A 122 9.95 1.74 9.23
N PHE A 123 8.94 2.54 9.55
CA PHE A 123 8.76 3.81 8.87
C PHE A 123 8.11 4.86 9.75
N GLY A 124 8.37 6.12 9.43
CA GLY A 124 7.91 7.23 10.23
C GLY A 124 8.05 8.57 9.52
N GLY A 125 7.74 9.64 10.25
CA GLY A 125 7.76 10.99 9.71
C GLY A 125 6.73 11.20 8.60
N GLY A 126 7.11 11.97 7.59
CA GLY A 126 6.23 12.32 6.47
C GLY A 126 5.29 13.49 6.77
N GLY A 127 4.41 13.76 5.81
CA GLY A 127 3.43 14.84 5.86
C GLY A 127 2.00 14.39 6.19
N PRO A 128 1.04 15.33 6.26
CA PRO A 128 -0.37 15.02 6.40
C PRO A 128 -0.90 14.26 5.17
N PRO A 129 -2.02 13.51 5.30
CA PRO A 129 -2.62 12.79 4.18
C PRO A 129 -2.91 13.70 2.97
N LEU A 130 -2.64 13.19 1.77
CA LEU A 130 -2.99 13.84 0.51
C LEU A 130 -4.21 13.17 -0.11
N PHE A 131 -5.20 13.98 -0.43
CA PHE A 131 -6.44 13.54 -1.05
C PHE A 131 -6.42 13.86 -2.53
N LEU A 132 -6.59 12.83 -3.36
CA LEU A 132 -6.56 12.93 -4.83
C LEU A 132 -7.91 13.34 -5.43
N LEU A 133 -8.91 13.56 -4.58
CA LEU A 133 -10.28 13.91 -4.96
C LEU A 133 -10.76 15.03 -4.02
N PRO A 134 -11.77 15.81 -4.43
CA PRO A 134 -12.50 16.66 -3.49
C PRO A 134 -12.99 15.85 -2.27
N ARG A 135 -12.76 16.38 -1.05
CA ARG A 135 -12.97 15.66 0.22
C ARG A 135 -14.35 15.00 0.33
N ASN A 136 -15.39 15.69 -0.12
CA ASN A 136 -16.76 15.19 -0.09
C ASN A 136 -17.03 13.98 -0.99
N LEU A 137 -16.12 13.63 -1.91
CA LEU A 137 -16.29 12.45 -2.77
C LEU A 137 -15.84 11.14 -2.09
N TYR A 138 -15.03 11.20 -1.03
CA TYR A 138 -14.60 10.01 -0.30
C TYR A 138 -15.74 9.33 0.47
N GLU A 139 -16.76 10.10 0.85
CA GLU A 139 -17.97 9.61 1.53
C GLU A 139 -19.08 9.19 0.53
N LYS A 140 -18.90 9.44 -0.77
CA LYS A 140 -19.92 9.18 -1.79
C LYS A 140 -19.69 7.86 -2.52
N ARG A 141 -20.74 7.34 -3.14
CA ARG A 141 -20.68 6.14 -3.98
C ARG A 141 -19.85 6.36 -5.26
N PHE A 142 -19.93 7.56 -5.83
CA PHE A 142 -19.14 7.96 -7.00
C PHE A 142 -18.04 8.95 -6.57
N PRO A 143 -16.77 8.76 -7.02
CA PRO A 143 -16.29 7.69 -7.90
C PRO A 143 -16.23 6.32 -7.19
N ALA A 144 -16.35 5.26 -7.99
CA ALA A 144 -16.40 3.89 -7.47
C ALA A 144 -15.03 3.37 -6.97
N ALA A 145 -13.95 4.01 -7.40
CA ALA A 145 -12.59 3.81 -6.90
C ALA A 145 -12.11 5.11 -6.25
N LYS A 146 -11.44 4.99 -5.11
CA LYS A 146 -10.91 6.07 -4.30
C LYS A 146 -9.48 5.73 -3.93
N SER A 147 -8.61 6.71 -3.96
CA SER A 147 -7.20 6.56 -3.64
C SER A 147 -6.72 7.80 -2.89
N LEU A 148 -5.87 7.60 -1.91
CA LEU A 148 -5.20 8.66 -1.16
C LEU A 148 -3.78 8.25 -0.80
N VAL A 149 -2.98 9.25 -0.42
CA VAL A 149 -1.66 9.05 0.17
C VAL A 149 -1.81 9.31 1.66
N SER A 150 -1.80 8.27 2.49
CA SER A 150 -2.01 8.40 3.93
C SER A 150 -0.83 9.08 4.63
N ARG A 151 0.39 8.84 4.14
CA ARG A 151 1.62 9.44 4.65
C ARG A 151 2.59 9.68 3.49
N PRO A 152 2.58 10.88 2.86
CA PRO A 152 3.60 11.26 1.89
C PRO A 152 4.95 11.48 2.57
N LEU A 153 6.06 11.33 1.83
CA LEU A 153 7.43 11.58 2.30
C LEU A 153 7.81 10.79 3.57
N ALA A 154 7.23 9.60 3.76
CA ALA A 154 7.62 8.71 4.84
C ALA A 154 9.08 8.26 4.64
N ARG A 155 9.81 8.14 5.75
CA ARG A 155 11.16 7.60 5.79
C ARG A 155 11.12 6.15 6.23
N PHE A 156 11.83 5.29 5.50
CA PHE A 156 11.87 3.87 5.74
C PHE A 156 13.27 3.43 6.11
N ASP A 157 13.34 2.53 7.08
CA ASP A 157 14.55 1.86 7.52
C ASP A 157 14.28 0.35 7.71
N GLY A 158 15.32 -0.47 7.61
CA GLY A 158 15.23 -1.92 7.81
C GLY A 158 15.87 -2.69 6.69
N LYS A 159 15.25 -3.80 6.28
CA LYS A 159 15.87 -4.74 5.34
C LYS A 159 14.85 -5.42 4.44
N ILE A 160 15.24 -5.61 3.18
CA ILE A 160 14.56 -6.48 2.23
C ILE A 160 15.55 -7.54 1.75
N VAL A 161 15.12 -8.80 1.76
CA VAL A 161 15.88 -9.91 1.17
C VAL A 161 15.11 -10.40 -0.04
N ALA A 162 15.76 -10.49 -1.20
CA ALA A 162 15.17 -10.92 -2.46
C ALA A 162 16.08 -11.97 -3.12
N GLY A 163 15.71 -13.25 -3.02
CA GLY A 163 16.60 -14.36 -3.36
C GLY A 163 17.81 -14.38 -2.43
N ASP A 164 19.01 -14.27 -3.02
CA ASP A 164 20.29 -14.18 -2.30
C ASP A 164 20.71 -12.73 -2.03
N ASP A 165 19.99 -11.74 -2.60
CA ASP A 165 20.31 -10.33 -2.41
C ASP A 165 19.70 -9.82 -1.12
N GLU A 166 20.55 -9.24 -0.27
CA GLU A 166 20.17 -8.49 0.91
C GLU A 166 20.30 -6.99 0.62
N ILE A 167 19.23 -6.24 0.88
CA ILE A 167 19.16 -4.80 0.66
C ILE A 167 18.87 -4.12 2.00
N ASP A 168 19.84 -3.34 2.48
CA ASP A 168 19.63 -2.42 3.57
C ASP A 168 18.79 -1.22 3.10
N ILE A 169 17.75 -0.93 3.86
CA ILE A 169 16.90 0.23 3.68
C ILE A 169 17.33 1.24 4.75
N GLU A 170 17.92 2.35 4.30
CA GLU A 170 18.46 3.38 5.18
C GLU A 170 17.94 4.76 4.74
N GLY A 171 16.96 5.28 5.47
CA GLY A 171 16.36 6.60 5.22
C GLY A 171 15.69 6.75 3.84
N TRP A 172 15.27 5.66 3.20
CA TRP A 172 14.62 5.73 1.89
C TRP A 172 13.33 6.56 1.96
N THR A 173 13.09 7.40 0.95
CA THR A 173 11.90 8.26 0.89
C THR A 173 10.79 7.57 0.12
N GLY A 174 9.57 7.65 0.62
CA GLY A 174 8.42 7.18 -0.14
C GLY A 174 7.09 7.53 0.50
N SER A 175 6.15 6.59 0.48
CA SER A 175 4.81 6.83 1.00
C SER A 175 4.10 5.59 1.51
N GLN A 176 3.15 5.83 2.40
CA GLN A 176 2.05 4.93 2.69
C GLN A 176 0.79 5.42 1.97
N ASN A 177 0.05 4.49 1.39
CA ASN A 177 -1.13 4.78 0.60
C ASN A 177 -2.28 3.82 0.94
N HIS A 178 -3.48 4.27 0.60
CA HIS A 178 -4.69 3.51 0.74
C HIS A 178 -5.60 3.75 -0.48
N ASN A 179 -6.10 2.68 -1.10
CA ASN A 179 -7.15 2.77 -2.10
C ASN A 179 -8.25 1.75 -1.85
N TRP A 180 -9.46 2.05 -2.30
CA TRP A 180 -10.60 1.14 -2.21
C TRP A 180 -11.65 1.43 -3.28
N GLY A 181 -12.45 0.43 -3.59
CA GLY A 181 -13.53 0.53 -4.55
C GLY A 181 -14.26 -0.79 -4.76
N ARG A 182 -15.24 -0.79 -5.68
CA ARG A 182 -16.06 -1.99 -5.97
C ARG A 182 -15.37 -3.01 -6.87
N ARG A 183 -14.37 -2.57 -7.64
CA ARG A 183 -13.59 -3.37 -8.58
C ARG A 183 -12.31 -2.60 -8.93
N HIS A 184 -11.34 -3.31 -9.52
CA HIS A 184 -10.19 -2.67 -10.13
C HIS A 184 -10.61 -1.67 -11.21
N THR A 185 -9.86 -0.58 -11.34
CA THR A 185 -9.89 0.29 -12.52
C THR A 185 -9.41 -0.49 -13.73
N ASP A 186 -10.17 -0.44 -14.84
CA ASP A 186 -9.86 -1.20 -16.06
C ASP A 186 -8.54 -0.78 -16.70
N LEU A 187 -8.22 0.51 -16.59
CA LEU A 187 -7.00 1.13 -17.06
C LEU A 187 -6.53 2.13 -16.01
N TYR A 188 -5.23 2.17 -15.76
CA TYR A 188 -4.63 3.19 -14.91
C TYR A 188 -3.20 3.49 -15.36
N ALA A 189 -2.79 4.74 -15.13
CA ALA A 189 -1.40 5.15 -15.15
C ALA A 189 -1.11 5.71 -13.77
N TRP A 190 0.07 5.40 -13.24
CA TRP A 190 0.42 5.78 -11.89
C TRP A 190 1.85 6.29 -11.84
N GLY A 191 2.08 7.39 -11.12
CA GLY A 191 3.40 7.99 -10.98
C GLY A 191 3.57 8.76 -9.67
N GLN A 192 4.80 8.80 -9.18
CA GLN A 192 5.16 9.53 -7.96
C GLN A 192 6.52 10.17 -8.07
N VAL A 193 6.64 11.30 -7.39
CA VAL A 193 7.91 11.87 -6.97
C VAL A 193 7.86 12.13 -5.47
N ALA A 194 8.80 11.57 -4.73
CA ALA A 194 8.91 11.71 -3.27
C ALA A 194 10.17 12.52 -2.95
N GLY A 195 10.05 13.84 -3.08
CA GLY A 195 11.17 14.78 -3.09
C GLY A 195 11.72 14.99 -4.49
N PHE A 196 11.81 16.26 -4.90
CA PHE A 196 12.51 16.67 -6.12
C PHE A 196 13.91 17.16 -5.74
N ASP A 197 14.87 17.12 -6.67
CA ASP A 197 16.26 17.51 -6.42
C ASP A 197 16.38 18.92 -5.79
N ASP A 198 15.65 19.90 -6.34
CA ASP A 198 15.62 21.29 -5.83
C ASP A 198 14.49 21.56 -4.82
N HIS A 199 13.58 20.59 -4.62
CA HIS A 199 12.43 20.70 -3.71
C HIS A 199 12.21 19.38 -2.96
N PRO A 200 13.12 19.00 -2.04
CA PRO A 200 13.11 17.68 -1.39
C PRO A 200 11.88 17.43 -0.50
N ASP A 201 11.22 18.51 -0.05
CA ASP A 201 10.00 18.45 0.77
C ASP A 201 8.71 18.44 -0.08
N THR A 202 8.82 18.37 -1.40
CA THR A 202 7.66 18.33 -2.31
C THR A 202 7.33 16.90 -2.73
N PHE A 203 6.05 16.59 -2.72
CA PHE A 203 5.52 15.29 -3.11
C PHE A 203 4.52 15.43 -4.25
N LEU A 204 4.63 14.56 -5.25
CA LEU A 204 3.70 14.47 -6.37
C LEU A 204 3.16 13.05 -6.46
N GLU A 205 1.84 12.93 -6.65
CA GLU A 205 1.14 11.68 -6.94
C GLU A 205 0.24 11.91 -8.16
N VAL A 206 0.30 11.00 -9.13
CA VAL A 206 -0.60 10.95 -10.28
C VAL A 206 -1.24 9.56 -10.31
N ALA A 207 -2.57 9.50 -10.36
CA ALA A 207 -3.36 8.26 -10.29
C ALA A 207 -4.64 8.36 -11.11
#